data_AF-A1S3X0-F1
#
_entry.id   AF-A1S3X0-F1
#
_cell.length_a   1.000
_cell.length_b   1.000
_cell.length_c   1.000
_cell.angle_alpha   90.00
_cell.angle_beta   90.00
_cell.angle_gamma   90.00
#
_symmetry.space_group_name_H-M   'P 1'
#
loop_
_entity.id
_entity.type
_entity.pdbx_description
1 polymer ?
#
loop_
_entity_poly.entity_id
_entity_poly.type
_entity_poly.pdbx_seq_one_letter_code
_entity_poly.pdbx_strand_id
1 'polypeptide(L)'
;MRLTIVSALGLSLLPLFSSASALDTCSEDSRSPGCLLYLEGVVDGALMYKTSALGARPESDGFESRALKYRGGSRFQDANRRYCVDRIPDRNVLVEGLTEAVSSGEVKDQEGLAQAMYSLLDCQRLK
;
A
#
# COMPACT_ATOMS: atom_id res chain seq x y z
N MET A 1 7.10 -64.69 -24.78
CA MET A 1 8.01 -63.62 -24.31
C MET A 1 7.20 -62.34 -24.15
N ARG A 2 7.31 -61.70 -22.99
CA ARG A 2 6.53 -60.53 -22.56
C ARG A 2 7.15 -59.26 -23.15
N LEU A 3 6.38 -58.42 -23.84
CA LEU A 3 6.77 -57.04 -24.13
C LEU A 3 6.14 -56.12 -23.07
N THR A 4 7.00 -55.49 -22.28
CA THR A 4 6.67 -54.55 -21.20
C THR A 4 6.32 -53.17 -21.76
N ILE A 5 5.19 -52.65 -21.30
CA ILE A 5 4.76 -51.26 -21.41
C ILE A 5 5.61 -50.42 -20.46
N VAL A 6 6.23 -49.34 -20.94
CA VAL A 6 6.59 -48.19 -20.08
C VAL A 6 6.22 -46.91 -20.82
N SER A 7 5.21 -46.26 -20.26
CA SER A 7 4.65 -44.97 -20.62
C SER A 7 5.45 -43.83 -19.97
N ALA A 8 5.26 -42.63 -20.54
CA ALA A 8 5.37 -41.32 -19.91
C ALA A 8 6.77 -40.70 -19.74
N LEU A 9 7.12 -39.82 -20.69
CA LEU A 9 7.70 -38.51 -20.38
C LEU A 9 7.06 -37.45 -21.30
N GLY A 10 5.81 -37.11 -20.99
CA GLY A 10 5.24 -35.82 -21.40
C GLY A 10 5.90 -34.76 -20.54
N LEU A 11 6.95 -34.13 -21.07
CA LEU A 11 7.58 -32.97 -20.44
C LEU A 11 6.64 -31.76 -20.62
N SER A 12 5.68 -31.65 -19.71
CA SER A 12 4.86 -30.45 -19.55
C SER A 12 5.76 -29.26 -19.25
N LEU A 13 6.01 -28.43 -20.27
CA LEU A 13 6.42 -27.04 -20.10
C LEU A 13 5.28 -26.31 -19.40
N LEU A 14 5.21 -26.44 -18.07
CA LEU A 14 4.47 -25.50 -17.26
C LEU A 14 5.17 -24.15 -17.45
N PRO A 15 4.47 -23.10 -17.89
CA PRO A 15 5.05 -21.77 -17.80
C PRO A 15 5.37 -21.57 -16.32
N LEU A 16 6.65 -21.38 -16.03
CA LEU A 16 7.07 -20.79 -14.77
C LEU A 16 6.38 -19.44 -14.76
N PHE A 17 5.25 -19.34 -14.06
CA PHE A 17 4.66 -18.06 -13.71
C PHE A 17 5.71 -17.38 -12.82
N SER A 18 6.62 -16.67 -13.47
CA SER A 18 7.52 -15.76 -12.79
C SER A 18 6.61 -14.72 -12.18
N SER A 19 6.41 -14.81 -10.87
CA SER A 19 5.76 -13.80 -10.06
C SER A 19 6.69 -12.58 -10.03
N ALA A 20 6.92 -11.95 -11.17
CA ALA A 20 7.39 -10.57 -11.20
C ALA A 20 6.40 -9.80 -10.34
N SER A 21 6.91 -9.12 -9.31
CA SER A 21 6.04 -8.33 -8.45
C SER A 21 5.32 -7.34 -9.35
N ALA A 22 4.02 -7.11 -9.15
CA ALA A 22 3.27 -6.18 -10.01
C ALA A 22 3.90 -4.77 -10.02
N LEU A 23 4.70 -4.45 -8.99
CA LEU A 23 5.53 -3.27 -8.88
C LEU A 23 6.75 -3.25 -9.83
N ASP A 24 7.28 -4.40 -10.24
CA ASP A 24 8.35 -4.48 -11.25
C ASP A 24 7.87 -3.89 -12.58
N THR A 25 6.60 -4.14 -12.94
CA THR A 25 5.97 -3.55 -14.14
C THR A 25 5.90 -2.03 -14.04
N CYS A 26 5.69 -1.49 -12.84
CA CYS A 26 5.71 -0.06 -12.59
C CYS A 26 7.11 0.57 -12.66
N SER A 27 8.15 -0.23 -12.45
CA SER A 27 9.55 0.23 -12.53
C SER A 27 10.00 0.43 -13.97
N GLU A 28 9.42 -0.32 -14.93
CA GLU A 28 9.65 -0.12 -16.36
C GLU A 28 8.88 1.08 -16.91
N ASP A 29 7.57 1.17 -16.61
CA ASP A 29 6.72 2.29 -16.98
C ASP A 29 5.61 2.51 -15.95
N SER A 30 5.80 3.57 -15.15
CA SER A 30 4.84 4.02 -14.12
C SER A 30 3.45 4.37 -14.67
N ARG A 31 3.32 4.68 -15.96
CA ARG A 31 2.04 5.04 -16.61
C ARG A 31 1.50 3.92 -17.51
N SER A 32 2.14 2.77 -17.51
CA SER A 32 1.61 1.60 -18.23
C SER A 32 0.23 1.22 -17.67
N PRO A 33 -0.70 0.73 -18.50
CA PRO A 33 -2.02 0.30 -18.03
C PRO A 33 -1.94 -0.75 -16.91
N GLY A 34 -0.93 -1.63 -16.96
CA GLY A 34 -0.70 -2.63 -15.91
C GLY A 34 -0.30 -2.01 -14.58
N CYS A 35 0.59 -1.02 -14.60
CA CYS A 35 0.97 -0.30 -13.38
C CYS A 35 -0.19 0.49 -12.79
N LEU A 36 -0.92 1.24 -13.62
CA LEU A 36 -2.05 2.05 -13.15
C LEU A 36 -3.12 1.18 -12.49
N LEU A 37 -3.48 0.04 -13.07
CA LEU A 37 -4.41 -0.92 -12.46
C LEU A 37 -3.91 -1.46 -11.12
N TYR A 38 -2.60 -1.69 -11.00
CA TYR A 38 -2.00 -2.13 -9.74
C TYR A 38 -2.06 -1.03 -8.66
N LEU A 39 -1.64 0.20 -8.99
CA LEU A 39 -1.68 1.34 -8.06
C LEU A 39 -3.11 1.69 -7.65
N GLU A 40 -4.07 1.59 -8.58
CA GLU A 40 -5.49 1.70 -8.30
C GLU A 40 -5.96 0.66 -7.29
N GLY A 41 -5.57 -0.61 -7.44
CA GLY A 41 -5.88 -1.66 -6.47
C GLY A 41 -5.26 -1.40 -5.09
N VAL A 42 -4.05 -0.84 -5.03
CA VAL A 42 -3.39 -0.45 -3.79
C VAL A 42 -4.16 0.68 -3.10
N VAL A 43 -4.56 1.71 -3.85
CA VAL A 43 -5.37 2.83 -3.35
C VAL A 43 -6.72 2.35 -2.85
N ASP A 44 -7.40 1.51 -3.62
CA ASP A 44 -8.71 0.97 -3.24
C ASP A 44 -8.61 0.13 -1.97
N GLY A 45 -7.58 -0.72 -1.85
CA GLY A 45 -7.29 -1.44 -0.61
C GLY A 45 -7.07 -0.52 0.57
N ALA A 46 -6.26 0.53 0.41
CA ALA A 46 -5.98 1.49 1.48
C ALA A 46 -7.24 2.26 1.91
N LEU A 47 -8.08 2.67 0.95
CA LEU A 47 -9.35 3.36 1.22
C LEU A 47 -10.39 2.44 1.87
N MET A 48 -10.38 1.14 1.59
CA MET A 48 -11.23 0.18 2.30
C MET A 48 -10.87 0.09 3.80
N TYR A 49 -9.58 0.14 4.14
CA TYR A 49 -9.09 0.09 5.52
C TYR A 49 -8.86 1.47 6.16
N LYS A 50 -9.37 2.55 5.55
CA LYS A 50 -9.15 3.94 5.98
C LYS A 50 -9.51 4.21 7.45
N THR A 51 -10.55 3.58 7.97
CA THR A 51 -11.02 3.81 9.35
C THR A 51 -10.03 3.30 10.40
N SER A 52 -9.24 2.28 10.04
CA SER A 52 -8.17 1.70 10.87
C SER A 52 -6.89 2.55 10.84
N ALA A 53 -6.59 3.15 9.68
CA ALA A 53 -5.39 3.95 9.48
C ALA A 53 -5.53 5.40 10.00
N LEU A 54 -6.69 6.04 9.81
CA LEU A 54 -6.91 7.43 10.21
C LEU A 54 -7.05 7.55 11.72
N GLY A 55 -6.07 8.20 12.35
CA GLY A 55 -6.02 8.36 13.81
C GLY A 55 -5.53 7.12 14.54
N ALA A 56 -4.79 6.23 13.85
CA ALA A 56 -3.99 5.21 14.54
C ALA A 56 -3.22 5.89 15.69
N ARG A 57 -3.30 5.28 16.87
CA ARG A 57 -2.70 5.85 18.07
C ARG A 57 -1.20 5.99 17.80
N PRO A 58 -0.58 7.16 18.04
CA PRO A 58 0.86 7.30 17.88
C PRO A 58 1.54 6.20 18.69
N GLU A 59 2.21 5.29 18.00
CA GLU A 59 3.01 4.27 18.63
C GLU A 59 4.32 4.95 19.02
N SER A 60 4.41 5.35 20.29
CA SER A 60 5.69 5.81 20.82
C SER A 60 5.72 5.68 22.34
N ASP A 61 6.91 5.41 22.86
CA ASP A 61 7.18 5.26 24.29
C ASP A 61 7.48 6.62 24.95
N GLY A 62 7.46 7.69 24.14
CA GLY A 62 7.90 9.04 24.44
C GLY A 62 6.99 9.81 25.42
N PHE A 63 7.41 11.03 25.76
CA PHE A 63 6.66 11.88 26.68
C PHE A 63 5.34 12.38 26.05
N GLU A 64 5.36 12.66 24.76
CA GLU A 64 4.25 13.21 23.98
C GLU A 64 3.12 12.18 23.83
N SER A 65 3.44 10.92 23.51
CA SER A 65 2.45 9.85 23.41
C SER A 65 1.82 9.49 24.76
N ARG A 66 2.59 9.60 25.86
CA ARG A 66 2.09 9.47 27.23
C ARG A 66 1.15 10.63 27.57
N ALA A 67 1.50 11.86 27.22
CA ALA A 67 0.59 13.00 27.37
C ALA A 67 -0.72 12.77 26.59
N LEU A 68 -0.61 12.17 25.40
CA LEU A 68 -1.75 11.78 24.58
C LEU A 68 -2.52 10.53 25.08
N LYS A 69 -2.02 9.82 26.10
CA LYS A 69 -2.69 8.65 26.72
C LYS A 69 -3.78 9.05 27.73
N TYR A 70 -3.64 10.20 28.37
CA TYR A 70 -4.59 10.67 29.38
C TYR A 70 -5.85 11.29 28.74
N ARG A 71 -6.91 11.51 29.52
CA ARG A 71 -8.23 11.96 29.02
C ARG A 71 -8.15 13.17 28.08
N GLY A 72 -7.33 14.17 28.40
CA GLY A 72 -7.12 15.34 27.51
C GLY A 72 -6.54 14.91 26.17
N GLY A 73 -5.46 14.15 26.20
CA GLY A 73 -4.81 13.51 25.06
C GLY A 73 -5.75 12.72 24.15
N SER A 74 -6.62 11.89 24.73
CA SER A 74 -7.62 11.11 24.00
C SER A 74 -8.62 12.01 23.26
N ARG A 75 -9.04 13.15 23.84
CA ARG A 75 -9.91 14.11 23.14
C ARG A 75 -9.20 14.77 21.96
N PHE A 76 -7.89 15.05 22.08
CA PHE A 76 -7.10 15.56 20.96
C PHE A 76 -6.98 14.53 19.82
N GLN A 77 -6.73 13.26 20.16
CA GLN A 77 -6.71 12.17 19.17
C GLN A 77 -8.06 12.01 18.46
N ASP A 78 -9.17 12.04 19.21
CA ASP A 78 -10.52 11.94 18.64
C ASP A 78 -10.85 13.14 17.74
N ALA A 79 -10.46 14.35 18.17
CA ALA A 79 -10.66 15.56 17.38
C ALA A 79 -9.84 15.52 16.08
N ASN A 80 -8.59 15.06 16.13
CA ASN A 80 -7.77 14.90 14.93
C ASN A 80 -8.34 13.83 14.00
N ARG A 81 -8.76 12.67 14.55
CA ARG A 81 -9.42 11.63 13.76
C ARG A 81 -10.63 12.18 13.02
N ARG A 82 -11.54 12.88 13.71
CA ARG A 82 -12.71 13.52 13.08
C ARG A 82 -12.31 14.57 12.04
N TYR A 83 -11.27 15.36 12.31
CA TYR A 83 -10.75 16.33 11.36
C TYR A 83 -10.27 15.66 10.07
N CYS A 84 -9.68 14.47 10.17
CA CYS A 84 -9.08 13.77 9.04
C CYS A 84 -10.05 12.92 8.22
N VAL A 85 -11.14 12.43 8.81
CA VAL A 85 -12.13 11.59 8.11
C VAL A 85 -12.67 12.26 6.84
N ASP A 86 -12.93 13.57 6.89
CA ASP A 86 -13.51 14.31 5.77
C ASP A 86 -12.45 14.95 4.85
N ARG A 87 -11.16 14.71 5.10
CA ARG A 87 -10.02 15.37 4.41
C ARG A 87 -9.09 14.38 3.71
N ILE A 88 -9.53 13.14 3.56
CA ILE A 88 -8.82 12.17 2.73
C ILE A 88 -8.84 12.68 1.28
N PRO A 89 -7.70 12.67 0.57
CA PRO A 89 -7.68 13.03 -0.84
C PRO A 89 -8.60 12.14 -1.68
N ASP A 90 -9.06 12.67 -2.82
CA ASP A 90 -9.81 11.89 -3.80
C ASP A 90 -8.97 10.70 -4.31
N ARG A 91 -9.63 9.61 -4.70
CA ARG A 91 -8.99 8.40 -5.23
C ARG A 91 -8.00 8.73 -6.34
N ASN A 92 -8.37 9.60 -7.28
CA ASN A 92 -7.51 9.90 -8.43
C ASN A 92 -6.25 10.67 -8.02
N VAL A 93 -6.35 11.53 -7.01
CA VAL A 93 -5.20 12.26 -6.44
C VAL A 93 -4.22 11.29 -5.78
N LEU A 94 -4.73 10.27 -5.09
CA LEU A 94 -3.88 9.23 -4.48
C LEU A 94 -3.17 8.38 -5.54
N VAL A 95 -3.87 8.00 -6.61
CA VAL A 95 -3.26 7.25 -7.73
C VAL A 95 -2.19 8.08 -8.42
N GLU A 96 -2.46 9.37 -8.68
CA GLU A 96 -1.50 10.28 -9.30
C GLU A 96 -0.26 10.47 -8.41
N GLY A 97 -0.45 10.71 -7.11
CA GLY A 97 0.66 10.85 -6.16
C GLY A 97 1.50 9.57 -6.04
N LEU A 98 0.88 8.39 -6.05
CA LEU A 98 1.63 7.13 -6.12
C LEU A 98 2.38 6.97 -7.44
N THR A 99 1.75 7.33 -8.54
CA THR A 99 2.38 7.26 -9.87
C THR A 99 3.62 8.17 -9.90
N GLU A 100 3.53 9.36 -9.31
CA GLU A 100 4.66 10.27 -9.15
C GLU A 100 5.77 9.66 -8.28
N ALA A 101 5.43 9.11 -7.11
CA ALA A 101 6.40 8.48 -6.20
C ALA A 101 7.12 7.26 -6.81
N VAL A 102 6.44 6.50 -7.67
CA VAL A 102 7.08 5.43 -8.42
C VAL A 102 7.96 5.99 -9.55
N SER A 103 7.47 7.00 -10.27
CA SER A 103 8.22 7.62 -11.37
C SER A 103 9.49 8.36 -10.91
N SER A 104 9.51 8.86 -9.67
CA SER A 104 10.67 9.50 -9.05
C SER A 104 11.72 8.50 -8.54
N GLY A 105 11.40 7.20 -8.53
CA GLY A 105 12.25 6.14 -8.00
C GLY A 105 12.31 6.10 -6.46
N GLU A 106 11.41 6.81 -5.78
CA GLU A 106 11.26 6.78 -4.33
C GLU A 106 10.71 5.42 -3.86
N VAL A 107 9.82 4.84 -4.64
CA VAL A 107 9.25 3.51 -4.39
C VAL A 107 10.04 2.44 -5.14
N LYS A 108 10.76 1.59 -4.41
CA LYS A 108 11.57 0.48 -4.96
C LYS A 108 11.04 -0.91 -4.61
N ASP A 109 10.23 -0.99 -3.58
CA ASP A 109 9.67 -2.22 -3.06
C ASP A 109 8.28 -1.96 -2.45
N GLN A 110 7.65 -3.05 -2.01
CA GLN A 110 6.30 -3.01 -1.45
C GLN A 110 6.23 -2.21 -0.14
N GLU A 111 7.32 -2.15 0.62
CA GLU A 111 7.41 -1.39 1.87
C GLU A 111 7.42 0.12 1.57
N GLY A 112 8.25 0.55 0.61
CA GLY A 112 8.28 1.93 0.12
C GLY A 112 6.94 2.37 -0.49
N LEU A 113 6.25 1.47 -1.19
CA LEU A 113 4.92 1.75 -1.72
C LEU A 113 3.90 1.97 -0.60
N ALA A 114 3.94 1.13 0.44
CA ALA A 114 3.08 1.29 1.60
C ALA A 114 3.39 2.60 2.34
N GLN A 115 4.68 2.93 2.53
CA GLN A 115 5.13 4.18 3.15
C GLN A 115 4.62 5.41 2.38
N ALA A 116 4.76 5.41 1.04
CA ALA A 116 4.26 6.49 0.19
C ALA A 116 2.74 6.63 0.31
N MET A 117 2.00 5.52 0.27
CA MET A 117 0.55 5.53 0.48
C MET A 117 0.16 6.09 1.87
N TYR A 118 0.84 5.66 2.93
CA TYR A 118 0.62 6.18 4.27
C TYR A 118 0.89 7.69 4.34
N SER A 119 1.96 8.17 3.71
CA SER A 119 2.27 9.60 3.66
C SER A 119 1.20 10.41 2.93
N LEU A 120 0.65 9.89 1.83
CA LEU A 120 -0.44 10.54 1.09
C LEU A 120 -1.76 10.57 1.89
N LEU A 121 -1.97 9.56 2.73
CA LEU A 121 -3.12 9.48 3.65
C LEU A 121 -2.88 10.19 4.98
N ASP A 122 -1.66 10.65 5.25
CA ASP A 122 -1.28 11.23 6.53
C ASP A 122 -1.88 12.62 6.69
N CYS A 123 -3.07 12.66 7.27
CA CYS A 123 -3.67 13.86 7.76
C CYS A 123 -3.04 14.22 9.11
N GLN A 124 -1.82 14.75 9.07
CA GLN A 124 -1.25 15.44 10.21
C GLN A 124 -1.86 16.84 10.31
N ARG A 125 -2.84 17.00 11.21
CA ARG A 125 -3.03 18.29 11.88
C ARG A 125 -1.97 18.43 12.98
N LEU A 126 -0.68 18.37 12.64
CA LEU A 126 0.39 18.48 13.63
C LEU A 126 1.33 19.64 13.28
N LYS A 127 0.88 20.84 13.67
CA LYS A 127 1.61 21.86 14.43
C LYS A 127 0.59 22.72 15.19
#